data_AF-B4FX84-F1
#
_entry.id   AF-B4FX84-F1
#
_cell.length_a   1.000
_cell.length_b   1.000
_cell.length_c   1.000
_cell.angle_alpha   90.00
_cell.angle_beta   90.00
_cell.angle_gamma   90.00
#
_symmetry.space_group_name_H-M   'P 1'
#
loop_
_entity.id
_entity.type
_entity.pdbx_description
1 polymer ?
#
loop_
_entity_poly.entity_id
_entity_poly.type
_entity_poly.pdbx_seq_one_letter_code
_entity_poly.pdbx_strand_id
1 'polypeptide(L)' 'MRKRSAEDGQATTGEGLDWGVLFGFGPGLTVETVVLHSVPITTGAATA' A
#
# COMPACT_ATOMS: atom_id res chain seq x y z
N MET A 1 0.78 -5.13 -3.32
CA MET A 1 0.00 -4.20 -2.49
C MET A 1 -1.47 -4.21 -2.86
N ARG A 2 -2.16 -3.07 -3.09
CA ARG A 2 -3.62 -2.92 -2.86
C ARG A 2 -4.51 -4.15 -3.15
N LYS A 3 -4.60 -4.58 -4.42
CA LYS A 3 -5.48 -5.69 -4.82
C LYS A 3 -5.10 -7.02 -4.16
N ARG A 4 -3.81 -7.38 -4.19
CA ARG A 4 -3.30 -8.59 -3.53
C ARG A 4 -3.48 -8.54 -2.01
N SER A 5 -3.24 -7.39 -1.40
CA SER A 5 -3.50 -7.21 0.05
C SER A 5 -4.96 -7.46 0.41
N ALA A 6 -5.90 -7.05 -0.46
CA ALA A 6 -7.32 -7.35 -0.26
C ALA A 6 -7.65 -8.83 -0.48
N GLU A 7 -7.11 -9.45 -1.53
CA GLU A 7 -7.28 -10.89 -1.81
C GLU A 7 -6.70 -11.78 -0.69
N ASP A 8 -5.58 -11.36 -0.11
CA ASP A 8 -4.88 -12.06 0.98
C ASP A 8 -5.46 -11.72 2.38
N GLY A 9 -6.53 -10.92 2.46
CA GLY A 9 -7.20 -10.59 3.72
C GLY A 9 -6.39 -9.71 4.68
N GLN A 10 -5.44 -8.93 4.17
CA GLN A 10 -4.60 -8.05 4.96
C GLN A 10 -5.38 -6.86 5.52
N ALA A 11 -4.94 -6.31 6.65
CA ALA A 11 -5.62 -5.20 7.32
C ALA A 11 -5.55 -3.87 6.54
N THR A 12 -4.48 -3.65 5.77
CA THR A 12 -4.24 -2.39 5.06
C THR A 12 -3.84 -2.63 3.60
N THR A 13 -3.96 -1.60 2.78
CA THR A 13 -3.50 -1.61 1.38
C THR A 13 -1.97 -1.74 1.24
N GLY A 14 -1.25 -1.64 2.36
CA GLY A 14 0.20 -1.77 2.49
C GLY A 14 0.64 -3.16 2.94
N GLU A 15 -0.08 -4.21 2.54
CA GLU A 15 0.23 -5.60 2.96
C GLU A 15 0.17 -5.79 4.48
N GLY A 16 -0.74 -5.05 5.13
CA GLY A 16 -0.91 -5.07 6.59
C GLY A 16 -0.01 -4.09 7.35
N LEU A 17 0.86 -3.35 6.66
CA LEU A 17 1.73 -2.33 7.24
C LEU A 17 1.13 -0.93 7.11
N ASP A 18 1.50 -0.01 8.01
CA ASP A 18 1.03 1.38 8.00
C ASP A 18 1.87 2.28 7.08
N TRP A 19 3.16 2.00 6.97
CA TRP A 19 4.09 2.84 6.21
C TRP A 19 4.86 2.02 5.18
N GLY A 20 5.15 2.67 4.05
CA GLY A 20 6.01 2.12 3.01
C GLY A 20 6.80 3.22 2.32
N VAL A 21 7.76 2.82 1.49
CA VAL A 21 8.53 3.73 0.65
C VAL A 21 8.40 3.30 -0.81
N LEU A 22 8.27 4.28 -1.70
CA LEU A 22 8.35 4.10 -3.14
C LEU A 22 9.61 4.78 -3.65
N PHE A 23 10.39 4.05 -4.46
CA PHE A 23 11.54 4.57 -5.17
C PHE A 23 11.24 4.70 -6.67
N GLY A 24 11.40 5.91 -7.20
CA GLY A 24 11.45 6.18 -8.64
C GLY A 24 12.91 6.33 -9.10
N PHE A 25 13.29 5.65 -10.18
CA PHE A 25 14.64 5.74 -10.77
C PHE A 25 14.56 6.41 -12.14
N GLY A 26 15.31 7.50 -12.31
CA GLY A 26 15.33 8.30 -13.54
C GLY A 26 16.67 8.25 -14.28
N PRO A 27 16.74 8.70 -15.54
CA PRO A 27 17.99 8.78 -16.30
C PRO A 27 18.99 9.71 -15.61
N GLY A 28 20.20 9.19 -15.34
CA GLY A 28 21.23 9.84 -14.54
C GLY A 28 21.47 9.11 -13.22
N LEU A 29 21.68 9.84 -12.13
CA LEU A 29 21.84 9.33 -10.76
C LEU A 29 20.74 9.91 -9.86
N THR A 30 19.49 9.94 -10.33
CA THR A 30 18.36 10.50 -9.55
C THR A 30 17.50 9.39 -8.98
N VAL A 31 17.22 9.48 -7.67
CA VAL A 31 16.26 8.65 -6.96
C VAL A 31 15.19 9.53 -6.35
N GLU A 32 13.95 9.34 -6.78
CA GLU A 32 12.78 9.95 -6.13
C GLU A 32 12.31 9.03 -5.02
N THR A 33 12.17 9.56 -3.81
CA THR A 33 11.74 8.78 -2.64
C THR A 33 10.43 9.37 -2.12
N VAL A 34 9.37 8.56 -2.11
CA VAL A 34 8.06 8.96 -1.57
C VAL A 34 7.73 8.07 -0.38
N VAL A 35 7.44 8.71 0.76
CA VAL A 35 6.89 8.03 1.93
C VAL A 35 5.38 7.86 1.74
N LEU A 36 4.90 6.65 1.94
CA LEU A 36 3.50 6.27 1.74
C LEU A 36 2.88 5.87 3.07
N HIS A 37 1.71 6.45 3.38
CA HIS A 37 0.82 5.93 4.40
C HIS A 37 -0.20 4.99 3.77
N SER A 38 -0.44 3.83 4.39
CA SER A 38 -1.43 2.88 3.92
C SER A 38 -2.84 3.30 4.35
N VAL A 39 -3.84 2.61 3.79
CA VAL A 39 -5.25 2.83 4.13
C VAL A 39 -5.83 1.49 4.58
N PRO A 40 -6.71 1.45 5.60
CA PRO A 40 -7.42 0.24 5.98
C PRO A 40 -8.21 -0.36 4.81
N ILE A 41 -8.21 -1.68 4.70
CA ILE A 41 -9.09 -2.39 3.77
C ILE A 41 -10.41 -2.62 4.48
N THR A 42 -11.43 -1.83 4.15
CA THR A 42 -12.80 -2.12 4.58
C THR A 42 -13.32 -3.27 3.72
N THR A 43 -13.18 -4.51 4.20
CA THR A 43 -14.02 -5.61 3.71
C THR A 43 -15.46 -5.13 3.88
N GLY A 44 -16.22 -5.06 2.79
CA GLY A 44 -17.61 -4.62 2.83
C GLY A 44 -18.35 -5.43 3.88
N ALA A 45 -18.54 -4.85 5.06
CA ALA A 45 -19.41 -5.41 6.06
C ALA A 45 -20.77 -5.44 5.39
N ALA A 46 -21.28 -6.66 5.15
CA ALA A 46 -22.70 -6.87 5.13
C ALA A 46 -23.23 -6.23 6.41
N THR A 47 -23.88 -5.07 6.26
CA THR A 47 -24.70 -4.48 7.31
C THR A 47 -25.79 -5.51 7.60
N ALA A 48 -25.63 -6.22 8.71
CA ALA A 48 -26.73 -6.90 9.37
C ALA A 48 -27.69 -5.86 9.96
#